data_AF-A0AA38TBE4-F1
#
_entry.id   AF-A0AA38TBE4-F1
#
_cell.length_a   1.000
_cell.length_b   1.000
_cell.length_c   1.000
_cell.angle_alpha   90.00
_cell.angle_beta   90.00
_cell.angle_gamma   90.00
#
_symmetry.space_group_name_H-M   'P 1'
#
loop_
_entity.id
_entity.type
_entity.pdbx_description
1 polymer ?
#
loop_
_entity_poly.entity_id
_entity_poly.type
_entity_poly.pdbx_seq_one_letter_code
_entity_poly.pdbx_strand_id
1 'polypeptide(L)'
;MRNHFDYLKGKYGAWLKLKNKTGNIYDPSTNTFNLTPEKWEVEIESNRFVESLRTTSLPFPDLCAKLFEGGMSVGLGGHGPGSKDPLPTTEPFVVLDD
;
A
#
# COMPACT_ATOMS: atom_id res chain seq x y z
N MET A 1 -8.73 7.47 17.25
CA MET A 1 -9.30 6.77 16.08
C MET A 1 -8.36 5.64 15.70
N ARG A 2 -8.82 4.39 15.65
CA ARG A 2 -8.06 3.32 14.99
C ARG A 2 -8.44 3.39 13.51
N ASN A 3 -7.53 3.84 12.67
CA ASN A 3 -7.80 4.00 11.26
C ASN A 3 -7.89 2.60 10.61
N HIS A 4 -8.94 2.38 9.81
CA HIS A 4 -9.07 1.14 9.04
C HIS A 4 -7.87 0.92 8.11
N PHE A 5 -7.25 2.02 7.66
CA PHE A 5 -6.01 2.02 6.90
C PHE A 5 -4.82 1.43 7.68
N ASP A 6 -4.60 1.82 8.93
CA ASP A 6 -3.51 1.28 9.75
C ASP A 6 -3.69 -0.22 10.00
N TYR A 7 -4.93 -0.64 10.20
CA TYR A 7 -5.28 -2.06 10.30
C TYR A 7 -4.95 -2.82 9.01
N LEU A 8 -5.37 -2.31 7.86
CA LEU A 8 -5.06 -2.87 6.55
C LEU A 8 -3.56 -2.92 6.28
N LYS A 9 -2.82 -1.86 6.64
CA LYS A 9 -1.38 -1.77 6.49
C LYS A 9 -0.65 -2.81 7.35
N GLY A 10 -1.05 -2.97 8.61
CA GLY A 10 -0.51 -4.00 9.50
C GLY A 10 -0.80 -5.42 9.01
N LYS A 11 -2.03 -5.65 8.53
CA LYS A 11 -2.45 -6.92 7.95
C LYS A 11 -1.73 -7.24 6.65
N TYR A 12 -1.55 -6.26 5.76
CA TYR A 12 -0.78 -6.41 4.53
C TYR A 12 0.70 -6.71 4.81
N GLY A 13 1.31 -6.02 5.77
CA GLY A 13 2.70 -6.28 6.17
C GLY A 13 2.91 -7.72 6.65
N ALA A 14 1.98 -8.25 7.46
CA ALA A 14 2.00 -9.66 7.88
C ALA A 14 1.83 -10.61 6.70
N TRP A 15 0.88 -10.30 5.80
CA TRP A 15 0.60 -11.08 4.59
C TRP A 15 1.82 -11.13 3.67
N LEU A 16 2.49 -10.00 3.46
CA LEU A 16 3.67 -9.90 2.61
C LEU A 16 4.85 -10.70 3.19
N LYS A 17 5.00 -10.71 4.52
CA LYS A 17 6.02 -11.50 5.22
C LYS A 17 5.80 -13.00 5.04
N LEU A 18 4.55 -13.45 5.15
CA LEU A 18 4.15 -14.83 4.85
C LEU A 18 4.39 -15.18 3.38
N LYS A 19 3.98 -14.30 2.46
CA LYS A 19 4.12 -14.52 1.01
C LYS A 19 5.57 -14.61 0.56
N ASN A 20 6.45 -13.79 1.12
CA ASN A 20 7.89 -13.82 0.84
C ASN A 20 8.61 -14.99 1.52
N LYS A 21 7.93 -15.71 2.43
CA LYS A 21 8.54 -16.88 3.04
C LYS A 21 8.74 -17.94 1.95
N THR A 22 9.97 -18.45 1.88
CA THR A 22 10.39 -19.44 0.87
C THR A 22 9.36 -20.55 0.69
N GLY A 23 8.96 -20.80 -0.56
CA GLY A 23 8.17 -21.98 -0.92
C GLY A 23 6.77 -21.73 -1.47
N ASN A 24 6.51 -20.58 -2.11
CA ASN A 24 5.28 -20.30 -2.88
C ASN A 24 3.99 -20.79 -2.18
N ILE A 25 3.95 -20.57 -0.86
CA ILE A 25 2.90 -21.08 0.02
C ILE A 25 1.59 -20.32 -0.13
N TYR A 26 1.59 -19.24 -0.90
CA TYR A 26 0.42 -18.43 -1.17
C TYR A 26 -0.23 -18.84 -2.49
N ASP A 27 -1.51 -19.18 -2.44
CA ASP A 27 -2.33 -19.45 -3.61
C ASP A 27 -3.12 -18.19 -3.99
N PRO A 28 -2.80 -17.53 -5.12
CA PRO A 28 -3.52 -16.34 -5.58
C PRO A 28 -4.92 -16.65 -6.08
N SER A 29 -5.21 -17.89 -6.49
CA SER A 29 -6.53 -18.30 -7.00
C SER A 29 -7.55 -18.41 -5.87
N THR A 30 -7.15 -18.93 -4.73
CA THR A 30 -8.01 -19.07 -3.54
C THR A 30 -7.80 -17.94 -2.53
N ASN A 31 -6.78 -17.09 -2.73
CA ASN A 31 -6.37 -16.04 -1.81
C ASN A 31 -6.12 -16.57 -0.38
N THR A 32 -5.43 -17.71 -0.29
CA THR A 32 -5.13 -18.39 0.98
C THR A 32 -3.68 -18.85 1.03
N PHE A 33 -3.18 -19.09 2.25
CA PHE A 33 -1.86 -19.69 2.44
C PHE A 33 -1.98 -21.17 2.77
N ASN A 34 -1.27 -22.00 2.01
CA ASN A 34 -1.05 -23.42 2.23
C ASN A 34 0.07 -23.63 3.26
N LEU A 35 -0.16 -23.16 4.49
CA LEU A 35 0.73 -23.33 5.63
C LEU A 35 0.22 -24.45 6.54
N THR A 36 1.15 -25.22 7.10
CA THR A 36 0.84 -26.18 8.16
C THR A 36 0.43 -25.46 9.45
N PRO A 37 -0.45 -26.04 10.27
CA PRO A 37 -0.92 -25.42 11.51
C PRO A 37 0.22 -25.01 12.46
N GLU A 38 1.29 -25.80 12.54
CA GLU A 38 2.47 -25.47 13.37
C GLU A 38 3.15 -24.18 12.89
N LYS A 39 3.29 -23.98 11.57
CA LYS A 39 3.87 -22.76 11.04
C LYS A 39 2.95 -21.56 11.25
N TRP A 40 1.63 -21.77 11.23
CA TRP A 40 0.68 -20.70 11.56
C TRP A 40 0.89 -20.20 12.98
N GLU A 41 1.04 -21.09 13.97
CA GLU A 41 1.22 -20.66 15.37
C GLU A 41 2.49 -19.84 15.59
N VAL A 42 3.61 -20.28 15.01
CA VAL A 42 4.88 -19.53 15.07
C VAL A 42 4.75 -18.13 14.46
N GLU A 43 4.00 -18.00 13.36
CA GLU A 43 3.78 -16.71 12.70
C GLU A 43 2.79 -15.83 13.46
N ILE A 44 1.77 -16.42 14.08
CA ILE A 44 0.81 -15.72 14.95
C ILE A 44 1.51 -15.15 16.19
N GLU A 45 2.43 -15.92 16.78
CA GLU A 45 3.25 -15.47 17.91
C GLU A 45 4.13 -14.27 17.52
N SER A 46 4.66 -14.26 16.31
CA SER A 46 5.42 -13.12 15.79
C SER A 46 4.52 -11.92 15.46
N ASN A 47 3.32 -12.16 14.94
CA ASN A 47 2.42 -11.10 14.53
C ASN A 47 0.94 -11.53 14.61
N ARG A 48 0.20 -10.93 15.55
CA ARG A 48 -1.24 -11.11 15.74
C ARG A 48 -2.10 -10.90 14.47
N PHE A 49 -1.62 -10.15 13.49
CA PHE A 49 -2.34 -9.96 12.22
C PHE A 49 -2.37 -11.23 11.34
N VAL A 50 -1.46 -12.17 11.57
CA VAL A 50 -1.43 -13.48 10.90
C VAL A 50 -2.66 -14.31 11.26
N GLU A 51 -3.11 -14.25 12.52
CA GLU A 51 -4.33 -14.93 12.97
C GLU A 51 -5.56 -14.37 12.23
N SER A 52 -5.61 -13.05 12.07
CA SER A 52 -6.62 -12.38 11.27
C SER A 52 -6.56 -12.78 9.80
N LEU A 53 -5.38 -13.07 9.24
CA LEU A 53 -5.24 -13.55 7.86
C LEU A 53 -5.70 -15.00 7.68
N ARG A 54 -5.53 -15.84 8.70
CA ARG A 54 -6.03 -17.22 8.69
C ARG A 54 -7.56 -17.27 8.74
N THR A 55 -8.17 -16.42 9.54
CA THR A 55 -9.64 -16.38 9.72
C THR A 55 -10.34 -15.57 8.63
N THR A 56 -9.73 -14.45 8.23
CA THR A 56 -10.26 -13.53 7.23
C THR A 56 -9.16 -13.24 6.22
N SER A 57 -9.17 -13.89 5.05
CA SER A 57 -8.20 -13.60 3.99
C SER A 57 -8.12 -12.10 3.69
N LEU A 58 -6.97 -11.64 3.20
CA LEU A 58 -6.75 -10.23 2.91
C LEU A 58 -7.72 -9.79 1.78
N PRO A 59 -8.60 -8.80 2.02
CA PRO A 59 -9.48 -8.30 0.97
C PRO A 59 -8.65 -7.52 -0.07
N PHE A 60 -8.83 -7.87 -1.34
CA PHE A 60 -8.17 -7.22 -2.49
C PHE A 60 -6.63 -7.16 -2.37
N PRO A 61 -5.94 -8.31 -2.40
CA PRO A 61 -4.48 -8.36 -2.26
C PRO A 61 -3.76 -7.53 -3.32
N ASP A 62 -4.24 -7.52 -4.57
CA ASP A 62 -3.67 -6.69 -5.65
C ASP A 62 -3.79 -5.19 -5.40
N LEU A 63 -4.89 -4.74 -4.80
CA LEU A 63 -5.06 -3.32 -4.46
C LEU A 63 -4.13 -2.94 -3.30
N CYS A 64 -4.00 -3.81 -2.30
CA CYS A 64 -3.06 -3.59 -1.20
C CYS A 64 -1.61 -3.56 -1.70
N ALA A 65 -1.24 -4.45 -2.62
CA ALA A 65 0.06 -4.42 -3.26
C ALA A 65 0.29 -3.11 -4.02
N LYS A 66 -0.65 -2.68 -4.86
CA LYS A 66 -0.53 -1.39 -5.55
C LYS A 66 -0.43 -0.19 -4.60
N LEU A 67 -1.12 -0.24 -3.46
CA LEU A 67 -1.17 0.84 -2.47
C LEU A 67 0.08 0.90 -1.57
N PHE A 68 0.66 -0.25 -1.22
CA PHE A 68 1.73 -0.36 -0.24
C PHE A 68 3.09 -0.77 -0.83
N GLU A 69 3.13 -1.43 -1.99
CA GLU A 69 4.33 -1.94 -2.69
C GLU A 69 4.70 -1.05 -3.89
N GLY A 70 3.71 -0.52 -4.60
CA GLY A 70 3.90 0.59 -5.54
C GLY A 70 4.14 1.87 -4.76
N GLY A 71 5.36 2.43 -4.83
CA GLY A 71 5.76 3.63 -4.09
C GLY A 71 4.68 4.74 -4.08
N MET A 72 4.56 5.53 -3.02
CA MET A 72 5.57 6.56 -2.71
C MET A 72 6.71 6.68 -3.75
N SER A 73 6.38 6.77 -5.04
CA SER A 73 6.93 7.86 -5.84
C SER A 73 6.12 9.10 -5.45
N VAL A 74 6.21 9.50 -4.18
CA VAL A 74 6.07 10.92 -3.88
C VAL A 74 7.42 11.44 -4.34
N GLY A 75 7.48 11.83 -5.61
CA GLY A 75 8.49 12.76 -6.05
C GLY A 75 8.46 13.88 -5.02
N LEU A 76 9.58 14.01 -4.31
CA LEU A 76 10.10 15.23 -3.71
C LEU A 76 9.22 16.45 -4.03
N GLY A 77 8.17 16.65 -3.23
CA GLY A 77 7.17 17.68 -3.46
C GLY A 77 6.70 18.10 -2.10
N GLY A 78 7.56 18.86 -1.42
CA GLY A 78 7.35 19.31 -0.05
C GLY A 78 5.96 19.87 0.13
N HIS A 79 5.27 19.36 1.13
CA HIS A 79 4.18 20.10 1.75
C HIS A 79 4.81 21.29 2.49
N GLY A 80 5.17 22.32 1.73
CA GLY A 80 5.50 23.64 2.27
C GLY A 80 4.20 24.35 2.62
N PRO A 81 4.03 24.86 3.85
CA PRO A 81 2.85 25.64 4.18
C PRO A 81 3.01 27.03 3.56
N GLY A 82 1.98 27.48 2.85
CA GLY A 82 1.70 28.91 2.71
C GLY A 82 1.97 29.55 1.34
N SER A 83 0.88 30.12 0.81
CA SER A 83 0.81 31.51 0.36
C SER A 83 1.70 31.90 -0.84
N LYS A 84 1.07 32.01 -2.02
CA LYS A 84 0.64 33.27 -2.67
C LYS A 84 0.57 33.04 -4.18
N ASP A 85 -0.60 33.31 -4.76
CA ASP A 85 -0.78 33.53 -6.19
C ASP A 85 0.28 34.51 -6.71
N PRO A 86 0.75 34.33 -7.96
CA PRO A 86 0.54 35.43 -8.89
C PRO A 86 0.06 34.96 -10.27
N LEU A 87 -1.08 35.54 -10.64
CA LEU A 87 -1.50 36.08 -11.93
C LEU A 87 -0.79 35.57 -13.22
N PRO A 88 -1.55 35.08 -14.23
CA PRO A 88 -1.01 34.89 -15.57
C PRO A 88 -0.79 36.26 -16.23
N THR A 89 0.48 36.63 -16.43
CA THR A 89 0.85 37.74 -17.32
C THR A 89 0.37 37.40 -18.72
N THR A 90 -0.72 38.07 -19.11
CA THR A 90 -1.14 38.18 -20.50
C THR A 90 -0.12 39.07 -21.20
N GLU A 91 0.76 38.48 -22.01
CA GLU A 91 1.49 39.25 -23.02
C GLU A 91 0.59 39.37 -24.26
N PRO A 92 0.15 40.58 -24.65
CA PRO A 92 -0.55 40.75 -25.90
C PRO A 92 0.46 40.63 -27.05
N PHE A 93 0.19 39.65 -27.90
CA PHE A 93 0.66 39.51 -29.26
C PHE A 93 0.49 40.86 -30.00
N VAL A 94 1.59 41.58 -30.24
CA VAL A 94 1.59 42.71 -31.17
C VAL A 94 2.14 42.22 -32.51
N VAL A 95 1.20 42.19 -33.44
CA VAL A 95 1.31 41.85 -34.84
C VAL A 95 2.26 42.83 -35.52
N LEU A 96 3.14 42.28 -36.37
CA LEU A 96 3.96 43.02 -37.32
C LEU A 96 3.05 43.50 -38.47
N ASP A 97 3.02 44.80 -38.74
CA ASP A 97 2.42 45.36 -39.97
C ASP A 97 3.23 46.58 -40.47
N ASP A 98 3.69 46.44 -41.71
CA ASP A 98 4.38 47.32 -42.69
C ASP A 98 5.61 48.16 -42.28
#